data_AF-A0A1Z4QI96-F1
#
_entry.id   AF-A0A1Z4QI96-F1
#
_cell.length_a   1.000
_cell.length_b   1.000
_cell.length_c   1.000
_cell.angle_alpha   90.00
_cell.angle_beta   90.00
_cell.angle_gamma   90.00
#
_symmetry.space_group_name_H-M   'P 1'
#
loop_
_entity.id
_entity.type
_entity.pdbx_description
1 polymer ?
#
loop_
_entity_poly.entity_id
_entity_poly.type
_entity_poly.pdbx_seq_one_letter_code
_entity_poly.pdbx_strand_id
1 'polypeptide(L)'
;MNQLNDDDVVNLTASSNIANTTTSTVSELKEALSSLLSAHLTRGPSSGEAWVYGGVHCKVLSVDGGGWQSGKIQLRLEFVPNEPKPSSPQKSTETSPLDDLRANLG
;
A
#
# COMPACT_ATOMS: atom_id res chain seq x y z
N MET A 1 3.68 -0.09 -10.32
CA MET A 1 2.63 -0.20 -9.30
C MET A 1 3.23 0.29 -7.99
N ASN A 2 2.66 1.35 -7.42
CA ASN A 2 3.19 1.98 -6.20
C ASN A 2 2.51 1.33 -4.99
N GLN A 3 3.10 0.23 -4.52
CA GLN A 3 2.66 -0.42 -3.30
C GLN A 3 2.92 0.50 -2.12
N LEU A 4 1.93 0.61 -1.23
CA LEU A 4 2.02 1.43 -0.04
C LEU A 4 2.72 0.67 1.10
N ASN A 5 3.64 1.37 1.76
CA ASN A 5 4.34 0.90 2.96
C ASN A 5 3.56 1.29 4.22
N ASP A 6 3.84 0.62 5.33
CA ASP A 6 3.10 0.81 6.60
C ASP A 6 3.15 2.24 7.14
N ASP A 7 4.24 2.96 6.87
CA ASP A 7 4.46 4.35 7.30
C ASP A 7 3.85 5.40 6.35
N ASP A 8 3.36 4.99 5.17
CA ASP A 8 2.74 5.94 4.23
C ASP A 8 1.42 6.44 4.81
N VAL A 9 1.17 7.75 4.69
CA VAL A 9 -0.06 8.40 5.16
C VAL A 9 -1.00 8.62 3.99
N VAL A 10 -2.25 8.17 4.15
CA VAL A 10 -3.32 8.41 3.19
C VAL A 10 -4.36 9.35 3.76
N ASN A 11 -4.94 10.18 2.89
CA ASN A 11 -6.07 11.04 3.23
C ASN A 11 -7.30 10.53 2.49
N LEU A 12 -8.31 10.13 3.26
CA LEU A 12 -9.56 9.56 2.77
C LEU A 12 -10.70 10.34 3.42
N THR A 13 -11.84 10.46 2.74
CA THR A 13 -13.04 11.00 3.40
C THR A 13 -13.42 10.10 4.57
N ALA A 14 -13.89 10.67 5.68
CA ALA A 14 -14.16 9.89 6.91
C ALA A 14 -15.16 8.75 6.70
N SER A 15 -16.10 8.88 5.75
CA SER A 15 -17.05 7.82 5.37
C SER A 15 -16.43 6.71 4.51
N SER A 16 -15.26 6.95 3.92
CA SER A 16 -14.54 6.00 3.06
C SER A 16 -13.30 5.42 3.75
N ASN A 17 -12.90 5.97 4.90
CA ASN A 17 -11.77 5.44 5.66
C ASN A 17 -12.25 4.34 6.61
N ILE A 18 -11.70 3.14 6.44
CA ILE A 18 -11.96 1.98 7.31
C ILE A 18 -11.52 2.27 8.75
N ALA A 19 -10.53 3.15 8.94
CA ALA A 19 -10.08 3.61 10.26
C ALA A 19 -11.01 4.68 10.89
N ASN A 20 -12.10 5.08 10.23
CA ASN A 20 -13.04 6.14 10.67
C ASN A 20 -12.39 7.52 10.94
N THR A 21 -11.22 7.79 10.34
CA THR A 21 -10.51 9.08 10.42
C THR A 21 -10.36 9.71 9.03
N THR A 22 -10.01 11.00 8.94
CA THR A 22 -9.72 11.65 7.65
C THR A 22 -8.32 11.34 7.12
N THR A 23 -7.38 11.08 8.02
CA THR A 23 -5.99 10.75 7.70
C THR A 23 -5.56 9.59 8.56
N SER A 24 -4.89 8.61 7.96
CA SER A 24 -4.38 7.45 8.67
C SER A 24 -3.13 6.92 7.98
N THR A 25 -2.25 6.30 8.73
CA THR A 25 -1.17 5.49 8.14
C THR A 25 -1.75 4.24 7.49
N VAL A 26 -0.95 3.60 6.64
CA VAL A 26 -1.31 2.30 6.06
C VAL A 26 -1.34 1.21 7.11
N SER A 27 -0.49 1.27 8.16
CA SER A 27 -0.57 0.36 9.30
C SER A 27 -1.92 0.46 10.02
N GLU A 28 -2.39 1.67 10.34
CA GLU A 28 -3.70 1.90 10.96
C GLU A 28 -4.84 1.40 10.07
N LEU A 29 -4.74 1.60 8.76
CA LEU A 29 -5.74 1.10 7.80
C LEU A 29 -5.75 -0.43 7.72
N LYS A 30 -4.58 -1.07 7.77
CA LYS A 30 -4.42 -2.53 7.84
C LYS A 30 -4.98 -3.10 9.14
N GLU A 31 -4.71 -2.46 10.28
CA GLU A 31 -5.25 -2.86 11.59
C GLU A 31 -6.78 -2.76 11.62
N ALA A 32 -7.33 -1.67 11.12
CA ALA A 32 -8.78 -1.48 11.03
C ALA A 32 -9.43 -2.52 10.12
N LEU A 33 -8.82 -2.83 8.97
CA LEU A 33 -9.28 -3.89 8.08
C LEU A 33 -9.18 -5.28 8.72
N SER A 34 -8.09 -5.57 9.43
CA SER A 34 -7.89 -6.84 10.14
C SER A 34 -8.95 -7.03 11.23
N SER A 35 -9.27 -5.98 11.98
CA SER A 35 -10.33 -5.96 12.99
C SER A 35 -11.70 -6.21 12.36
N LEU A 36 -12.02 -5.51 11.26
CA LEU A 36 -13.28 -5.68 10.53
C LEU A 36 -13.45 -7.11 9.98
N LEU A 37 -12.40 -7.65 9.37
CA LEU A 37 -12.39 -9.02 8.85
C LEU A 37 -12.53 -10.03 9.99
N SER A 38 -11.86 -9.82 11.12
CA SER A 38 -11.97 -10.72 12.28
C SER A 38 -13.37 -10.73 12.88
N ALA A 39 -14.07 -9.59 12.87
CA ALA A 39 -15.46 -9.49 13.34
C ALA A 39 -16.45 -10.22 12.40
N HIS A 40 -16.19 -10.23 11.09
CA HIS A 40 -17.10 -10.82 10.11
C HIS A 40 -16.77 -12.27 9.72
N LEU A 41 -15.51 -12.70 9.78
CA LEU A 41 -15.06 -14.03 9.33
C LEU A 41 -15.16 -15.12 10.42
N THR A 42 -16.11 -15.00 11.35
CA THR A 42 -16.36 -15.89 12.51
C THR A 42 -16.55 -17.39 12.20
N ARG A 43 -16.40 -17.83 10.95
CA ARG A 43 -16.66 -19.21 10.49
C ARG A 43 -15.48 -19.90 9.80
N GLY A 44 -14.25 -19.40 9.95
CA GLY A 44 -13.06 -20.05 9.39
C GLY A 44 -11.85 -20.00 10.33
N PRO A 45 -10.87 -20.92 10.17
CA PRO A 45 -9.64 -20.96 10.97
C PRO A 45 -8.66 -19.82 10.64
N SER A 46 -9.07 -18.83 9.86
CA SER A 46 -8.22 -17.75 9.37
C SER A 46 -8.55 -16.46 10.13
N SER A 47 -7.64 -16.02 11.00
CA SER A 47 -7.74 -14.69 11.63
C SER A 47 -7.76 -13.59 10.56
N GLY A 48 -8.42 -12.47 10.81
CA GLY A 48 -8.38 -11.31 9.90
C GLY A 48 -6.94 -10.81 9.67
N GLU A 49 -6.07 -11.03 10.65
CA GLU A 49 -4.63 -10.75 10.56
C GLU A 49 -3.94 -11.54 9.43
N ALA A 50 -4.27 -12.83 9.27
CA ALA A 50 -3.71 -13.64 8.19
C ALA A 50 -4.08 -13.08 6.82
N TRP A 51 -5.29 -12.53 6.67
CA TRP A 51 -5.71 -11.90 5.42
C TRP A 51 -4.93 -10.63 5.08
N VAL A 52 -4.57 -9.84 6.09
CA VAL A 52 -3.98 -8.50 5.91
C VAL A 52 -2.46 -8.52 5.85
N TYR A 53 -1.78 -9.32 6.68
CA TYR A 53 -0.31 -9.26 6.82
C TYR A 53 0.41 -10.42 6.13
N GLY A 54 -0.21 -11.60 6.06
CA GLY A 54 0.44 -12.81 5.55
C GLY A 54 -0.09 -13.29 4.20
N GLY A 55 -1.37 -13.08 3.94
CA GLY A 55 -2.16 -13.82 2.96
C GLY A 55 -2.62 -15.18 3.47
N VAL A 56 -3.63 -15.75 2.81
CA VAL A 56 -4.27 -17.02 3.19
C VAL A 56 -3.96 -18.10 2.17
N HIS A 57 -3.49 -19.24 2.65
CA HIS A 57 -3.21 -20.40 1.80
C HIS A 57 -4.47 -20.89 1.11
N CYS A 58 -4.34 -21.18 -0.19
CA CYS A 58 -5.45 -21.63 -1.02
C CYS A 58 -4.97 -22.63 -2.07
N LYS A 59 -5.93 -23.21 -2.78
CA LYS A 59 -5.67 -23.86 -4.07
C LYS A 59 -6.52 -23.15 -5.13
N VAL A 60 -5.94 -22.90 -6.29
CA VAL A 60 -6.63 -22.35 -7.46
C VAL A 60 -6.80 -23.45 -8.49
N LEU A 61 -7.96 -23.49 -9.13
CA LEU A 61 -8.21 -24.34 -10.30
C LEU A 61 -8.35 -23.41 -11.50
N SER A 62 -7.43 -23.51 -12.47
CA SER A 62 -7.51 -22.70 -13.69
C SER A 62 -8.59 -23.25 -14.63
N VAL A 63 -9.28 -22.33 -15.31
CA VAL A 63 -10.24 -22.66 -16.37
C VAL A 63 -9.57 -23.27 -17.60
N ASP A 64 -8.29 -22.96 -17.82
CA ASP A 64 -7.49 -23.49 -18.93
C ASP A 64 -7.01 -24.94 -18.69
N GLY A 65 -7.40 -25.54 -17.56
CA GLY A 65 -6.97 -26.87 -17.15
C GLY A 65 -5.70 -26.85 -16.27
N GLY A 66 -5.06 -28.01 -16.10
CA GLY A 66 -3.81 -28.13 -15.30
C GLY A 66 -3.98 -28.52 -13.83
N GLY A 67 -5.21 -28.75 -13.37
CA GLY A 67 -5.49 -29.24 -12.02
C GLY A 67 -5.38 -28.18 -10.91
N TRP A 68 -5.50 -28.63 -9.65
CA TRP A 68 -5.42 -27.75 -8.48
C TRP A 68 -3.98 -27.32 -8.21
N GLN A 69 -3.73 -26.01 -8.19
CA GLN A 69 -2.43 -25.42 -7.85
C GLN A 69 -2.48 -24.82 -6.45
N SER A 70 -1.59 -25.25 -5.57
CA SER A 70 -1.44 -24.68 -4.22
C SER A 70 -0.76 -23.32 -4.28
N GLY A 71 -1.25 -22.36 -3.51
CA GLY A 71 -0.72 -21.00 -3.45
C GLY A 71 -1.23 -20.24 -2.24
N LYS A 72 -1.24 -18.91 -2.36
CA LYS A 72 -1.69 -17.99 -1.32
C LYS A 72 -2.35 -16.76 -1.93
N ILE A 73 -3.50 -16.36 -1.39
CA ILE A 73 -4.15 -15.09 -1.71
C ILE A 73 -3.59 -14.01 -0.79
N GLN A 74 -3.15 -12.89 -1.35
CA GLN A 74 -2.64 -11.74 -0.60
C GLN A 74 -3.42 -10.48 -0.95
N LEU A 75 -3.83 -9.72 0.06
CA LEU A 75 -4.37 -8.38 -0.10
C LEU A 75 -3.22 -7.38 -0.20
N ARG A 76 -3.22 -6.52 -1.22
CA ARG A 76 -2.23 -5.45 -1.39
C ARG A 76 -2.94 -4.11 -1.55
N LEU A 77 -2.43 -3.11 -0.84
CA LEU A 77 -2.85 -1.72 -0.98
C LEU A 77 -1.93 -1.05 -1.98
N GLU A 78 -2.51 -0.51 -3.05
CA GLU A 78 -1.78 0.20 -4.10
C GLU A 78 -2.34 1.60 -4.24
N PHE A 79 -1.44 2.58 -4.35
CA PHE A 79 -1.80 3.93 -4.71
C PHE A 79 -1.70 4.12 -6.23
N VAL A 80 -2.83 4.45 -6.84
CA VAL A 80 -2.94 4.73 -8.28
C VAL A 80 -3.22 6.23 -8.48
N PRO A 81 -2.24 7.02 -8.94
CA PRO A 81 -2.44 8.44 -9.24
C PRO A 81 -3.42 8.64 -10.41
N ASN A 82 -4.28 9.67 -10.34
CA ASN A 82 -5.25 10.01 -11.39
C ASN A 82 -4.58 10.35 -12.74
N GLU A 83 -3.40 10.95 -12.70
CA GLU A 83 -2.59 11.20 -13.88
C GLU A 83 -1.22 10.55 -13.66
N PRO A 84 -0.66 9.85 -14.66
CA PRO A 84 0.70 9.35 -14.55
C PRO A 84 1.61 10.55 -14.32
N LYS A 85 2.38 10.54 -13.22
CA LYS A 85 3.40 11.57 -13.00
C LYS A 85 4.22 11.67 -14.29
N PRO A 86 4.31 12.86 -14.94
CA PRO A 86 5.31 13.01 -15.99
C PRO A 86 6.63 12.62 -15.34
N SER A 87 7.34 11.68 -15.96
CA SER A 87 8.69 11.34 -15.54
C SER A 87 9.49 12.63 -15.61
N SER A 88 9.66 13.31 -14.48
CA SER A 88 10.52 14.48 -14.43
C SER A 88 11.88 13.99 -14.90
N PRO A 89 12.44 14.52 -16.00
CA PRO A 89 13.84 14.31 -16.28
C PRO A 89 14.59 14.89 -15.07
N GLN A 90 15.17 14.05 -14.23
CA GLN A 90 16.20 14.48 -13.30
C GLN A 90 17.40 14.98 -14.12
N LYS A 91 17.32 16.21 -14.60
CA LYS A 91 18.45 17.05 -15.02
C LYS A 91 17.96 18.45 -15.35
N SER A 92 17.85 19.27 -14.32
CA SER A 92 18.20 20.68 -14.48
C SER A 92 19.09 21.03 -13.29
N THR A 93 20.33 21.31 -13.63
CA THR A 93 21.31 22.12 -12.91
C THR A 93 20.64 23.18 -12.05
N GLU A 94 20.32 22.83 -10.80
CA GLU A 94 20.05 23.82 -9.78
C GLU A 94 21.38 24.05 -9.07
N THR A 95 21.93 25.23 -9.30
CA THR A 95 23.09 25.78 -8.61
C THR A 95 23.00 25.45 -7.13
N SER A 96 23.99 24.72 -6.63
CA SER A 96 24.04 24.35 -5.22
C SER A 96 24.09 25.63 -4.39
N PRO A 97 23.31 25.77 -3.30
CA PRO A 97 23.38 26.94 -2.42
C PRO A 97 24.76 27.16 -1.77
N LEU A 98 25.71 26.23 -1.98
CA LEU A 98 27.11 26.35 -1.59
C LEU A 98 27.99 27.02 -2.66
N ASP A 99 27.53 27.16 -3.92
CA ASP A 99 28.31 27.79 -4.98
C ASP A 99 28.43 29.32 -4.77
N ASP A 100 27.43 29.95 -4.16
CA ASP A 100 27.47 31.38 -3.80
C ASP A 100 28.53 31.71 -2.74
N LEU A 101 28.88 30.74 -1.89
CA LEU A 101 29.92 30.91 -0.86
C LEU A 101 31.34 30.82 -1.44
N ARG A 102 31.51 30.06 -2.52
CA ARG A 102 32.81 29.92 -3.21
C ARG A 102 33.19 31.17 -3.98
N ALA A 103 32.20 31.94 -4.45
CA ALA A 103 32.40 33.18 -5.19
C ALA A 103 32.93 34.35 -4.33
N ASN A 104 32.81 34.30 -3.00
CA ASN A 104 33.21 35.39 -2.09
C ASN A 104 34.55 35.17 -1.36
N LEU A 105 35.32 34.14 -1.75
CA LEU A 105 36.63 33.81 -1.16
C LEU A 105 37.81 34.02 -2.14
N GLY A 106 37.59 34.76 -3.24
CA GLY A 106 38.60 35.07 -4.27
C GLY A 106 38.93 36.55 -4.34
#